data_AF-A0A965EU98-F1
#
_entry.id   AF-A0A965EU98-F1
#
_cell.length_a   1.000
_cell.length_b   1.000
_cell.length_c   1.000
_cell.angle_alpha   90.00
_cell.angle_beta   90.00
_cell.angle_gamma   90.00
#
_symmetry.space_group_name_H-M   'P 1'
#
loop_
_entity.id
_entity.type
_entity.pdbx_description
1 polymer ?
#
loop_
_entity_poly.entity_id
_entity_poly.type
_entity_poly.pdbx_seq_one_letter_code
_entity_poly.pdbx_strand_id
1 'polypeptide(L)' 'MQVLQANDGFLWADVTQIADMLWATQDFELYAIYDDGSEHLIENEWQYQSAVNENIIIAIELCPIEEIKLLN' A
#
# COMPACT_ATOMS: atom_id res chain seq x y z
N MET A 1 0.82 2.33 -11.35
CA MET A 1 1.15 1.22 -10.44
C MET A 1 2.66 1.06 -10.44
N GLN A 2 3.29 1.35 -9.31
CA GLN A 2 4.71 1.13 -9.07
C GLN A 2 4.82 0.08 -7.98
N VAL A 3 5.76 -0.87 -8.12
CA VAL A 3 6.06 -1.81 -7.03
C VAL A 3 6.93 -1.07 -6.02
N LEU A 4 6.46 -1.05 -4.77
CA LEU A 4 7.17 -0.55 -3.62
C LEU A 4 7.82 -1.73 -2.89
N GLN A 5 9.02 -1.48 -2.41
CA GLN A 5 9.76 -2.42 -1.59
C GLN A 5 9.71 -1.90 -0.16
N ALA A 6 9.01 -2.60 0.72
CA ALA A 6 9.04 -2.31 2.14
C ALA A 6 10.07 -3.20 2.85
N ASN A 7 10.56 -2.74 4.00
CA ASN A 7 11.59 -3.44 4.78
C ASN A 7 11.02 -4.55 5.67
N ASP A 8 9.73 -4.84 5.52
CA ASP A 8 8.92 -5.78 6.32
C ASP A 8 8.94 -7.21 5.78
N GLY A 9 9.55 -7.44 4.61
CA GLY A 9 9.56 -8.74 3.96
C GLY A 9 8.36 -8.95 3.04
N PHE A 10 7.70 -7.90 2.56
CA PHE A 10 6.62 -7.97 1.58
C PHE A 10 6.86 -7.06 0.35
N LEU A 11 6.25 -7.45 -0.76
CA LEU A 11 6.09 -6.60 -1.94
C LEU A 11 4.76 -5.87 -1.88
N TRP A 12 4.81 -4.58 -2.13
CA TRP A 12 3.66 -3.69 -2.11
C TRP A 12 3.44 -3.11 -3.50
N ALA A 13 2.20 -2.95 -3.93
CA ALA A 13 1.89 -2.18 -5.14
C ALA A 13 1.30 -0.82 -4.75
N ASP A 14 1.94 0.25 -5.18
CA ASP A 14 1.36 1.60 -5.14
C ASP A 14 0.15 1.65 -6.07
N VAL A 15 -1.01 1.80 -5.44
CA VAL A 15 -2.33 1.93 -6.09
C VAL A 15 -2.95 3.29 -5.84
N THR A 16 -2.21 4.28 -5.33
CA THR A 16 -2.73 5.61 -4.95
C THR A 16 -3.60 6.23 -6.05
N GLN A 17 -3.18 6.12 -7.32
CA GLN A 17 -3.92 6.69 -8.45
C GLN A 17 -5.24 5.98 -8.79
N ILE A 18 -5.44 4.76 -8.30
CA ILE A 18 -6.65 3.95 -8.52
C ILE A 18 -7.35 3.59 -7.20
N ALA A 19 -6.92 4.19 -6.08
CA ALA A 19 -7.39 3.85 -4.75
C ALA A 19 -8.91 4.02 -4.60
N ASP A 20 -9.49 5.07 -5.19
CA ASP A 20 -10.94 5.32 -5.15
C ASP A 20 -11.74 4.18 -5.77
N MET A 21 -11.24 3.64 -6.88
CA MET A 21 -11.88 2.52 -7.57
C MET A 21 -11.81 1.25 -6.71
N LEU A 22 -10.64 0.96 -6.13
CA LEU A 22 -10.45 -0.23 -5.30
C LEU A 22 -11.20 -0.14 -3.97
N TRP A 23 -11.25 1.04 -3.36
CA TRP A 23 -12.02 1.30 -2.15
C TRP A 23 -13.52 1.10 -2.39
N ALA A 24 -14.04 1.49 -3.56
CA ALA A 24 -15.44 1.29 -3.88
C ALA A 24 -15.81 -0.19 -4.07
N THR A 25 -14.89 -1.03 -4.60
CA THR A 25 -15.19 -2.45 -4.83
C THR A 25 -14.95 -3.33 -3.60
N GLN A 26 -14.06 -2.92 -2.68
CA GLN A 26 -13.70 -3.69 -1.49
C GLN A 26 -13.13 -5.09 -1.81
N ASP A 27 -12.60 -5.28 -3.01
CA ASP A 27 -12.00 -6.56 -3.44
C ASP A 27 -10.59 -6.77 -2.86
N PHE A 28 -9.97 -5.69 -2.35
CA PHE A 28 -8.60 -5.67 -1.83
C PHE A 28 -8.54 -4.94 -0.50
N GLU A 29 -7.69 -5.42 0.39
CA GLU A 29 -7.28 -4.67 1.57
C GLU A 29 -6.32 -3.55 1.14
N LEU A 30 -6.64 -2.31 1.52
CA LEU A 30 -5.82 -1.15 1.24
C LEU A 30 -5.01 -0.78 2.48
N TYR A 31 -3.75 -0.42 2.27
CA TYR A 31 -2.83 -0.03 3.34
C TYR A 31 -2.28 1.36 3.06
N ALA A 32 -2.17 2.19 4.10
CA ALA A 32 -1.42 3.43 4.08
C ALA A 32 0.05 3.12 4.35
N ILE A 33 0.96 3.60 3.50
CA ILE A 33 2.42 3.44 3.65
C ILE A 33 3.02 4.81 3.98
N TYR A 34 3.62 4.93 5.16
CA TYR A 34 4.19 6.18 5.66
C TYR A 34 5.68 6.33 5.30
N ASP A 35 6.20 7.55 5.44
CA ASP A 35 7.58 7.90 5.10
C ASP A 35 8.64 7.14 5.92
N ASP A 36 8.29 6.67 7.12
CA ASP A 36 9.15 5.84 7.96
C ASP A 36 9.15 4.35 7.55
N GLY A 37 8.38 4.01 6.50
CA GLY A 37 8.21 2.66 5.97
C GLY A 37 7.21 1.82 6.76
N SER A 38 6.51 2.38 7.75
CA SER A 38 5.43 1.68 8.44
C SER A 38 4.15 1.64 7.59
N GLU A 39 3.36 0.62 7.86
CA GLU A 39 2.12 0.30 7.17
C GLU A 39 0.91 0.29 8.12
N HIS A 40 -0.25 0.70 7.62
CA HIS A 40 -1.50 0.66 8.36
C HIS A 40 -2.66 0.22 7.48
N LEU A 41 -3.35 -0.84 7.87
CA LEU A 41 -4.58 -1.29 7.22
C LEU A 41 -5.65 -0.18 7.29
N ILE A 42 -6.25 0.15 6.16
CA ILE A 42 -7.36 1.08 6.04
C ILE A 42 -8.66 0.30 6.20
N GLU A 43 -9.29 0.42 7.37
CA GLU A 43 -10.48 -0.36 7.77
C GLU A 43 -11.79 0.42 7.56
N ASN A 44 -11.73 1.74 7.41
CA ASN A 44 -12.93 2.58 7.31
C ASN A 44 -12.74 3.86 6.48
N GLU A 45 -13.87 4.48 6.14
CA GLU A 45 -13.93 5.68 5.30
C GLU A 45 -13.12 6.84 5.87
N TRP A 46 -13.08 7.02 7.20
CA TRP A 46 -12.35 8.12 7.80
C TRP A 46 -10.83 7.97 7.61
N GLN A 47 -10.31 6.76 7.79
CA GLN A 47 -8.90 6.45 7.52
C GLN A 47 -8.57 6.64 6.03
N TYR A 48 -9.46 6.16 5.14
CA TYR A 48 -9.29 6.32 3.70
C TYR A 48 -9.19 7.79 3.30
N GLN A 49 -10.14 8.62 3.76
CA GLN A 49 -10.15 10.06 3.48
C GLN A 49 -8.94 10.77 4.10
N SER A 50 -8.47 10.38 5.28
CA SER A 50 -7.24 10.93 5.88
C SER A 50 -6.03 10.62 4.99
N ALA A 51 -5.86 9.37 4.55
CA ALA A 51 -4.76 8.97 3.66
C ALA A 51 -4.77 9.77 2.34
N VAL A 52 -5.93 9.93 1.70
CA VAL A 52 -6.07 10.70 0.46
C VAL A 52 -5.76 12.18 0.68
N ASN A 53 -6.30 12.81 1.72
CA ASN A 53 -6.11 14.24 1.99
C ASN A 53 -4.67 14.58 2.38
N GLU A 54 -3.99 13.66 3.04
CA GLU A 54 -2.59 13.82 3.46
C GLU A 54 -1.59 13.42 2.36
N ASN A 55 -2.07 12.98 1.20
CA ASN A 55 -1.26 12.43 0.09
C ASN A 55 -0.36 11.27 0.53
N ILE A 56 -0.86 10.44 1.45
CA ILE A 56 -0.18 9.21 1.87
C ILE A 56 -0.29 8.19 0.74
N ILE A 57 0.78 7.40 0.56
CA ILE A 57 0.79 6.30 -0.39
C ILE A 57 -0.25 5.26 0.04
N ILE A 58 -1.14 4.90 -0.88
CA ILE A 58 -2.09 3.78 -0.68
C ILE A 58 -1.60 2.60 -1.50
N ALA A 59 -1.40 1.47 -0.82
CA ALA A 59 -0.85 0.26 -1.41
C ALA A 59 -1.73 -0.96 -1.15
N ILE A 60 -1.48 -2.02 -1.91
CA ILE A 60 -1.94 -3.39 -1.62
C ILE A 60 -0.74 -4.28 -1.37
N GLU A 61 -0.88 -5.22 -0.43
CA GLU A 61 0.10 -6.30 -0.25
C GLU A 61 -0.02 -7.29 -1.42
N LEU A 62 1.12 -7.66 -2.02
CA LEU A 62 1.15 -8.61 -3.13
C LEU A 62 1.56 -10.00 -2.66
N CYS A 63 2.75 -10.11 -2.06
CA CYS A 63 3.30 -11.38 -1.58
C CYS A 63 4.50 -11.16 -0.63
N PRO A 64 4.79 -12.14 0.23
CA PRO A 64 6.02 -12.14 1.02
C PRO A 64 7.26 -12.36 0.12
N ILE A 65 8.38 -11.81 0.56
CA ILE A 65 9.71 -11.98 -0.04
C ILE A 65 10.66 -12.59 0.98
N GLU A 66 11.23 -13.74 0.64
CA GLU A 66 12.19 -14.44 1.52
C GLU A 66 13.60 -13.83 1.46
N GLU A 67 14.02 -13.32 0.31
CA GLU A 67 15.36 -12.76 0.10
C GLU A 67 15.38 -11.85 -1.13
N ILE A 68 15.90 -10.62 -0.98
CA ILE A 68 16.11 -9.71 -2.10
C ILE A 68 17.46 -10.04 -2.72
N LYS A 69 17.48 -10.82 -3.79
CA LYS A 69 18.69 -11.02 -4.58
C LYS A 69 18.86 -9.87 -5.56
N LEU A 70 19.89 -9.06 -5.36
CA LEU A 70 20.35 -8.13 -6.38
C LEU A 70 20.72 -8.95 -7.63
N LEU A 71 20.09 -8.61 -8.76
CA LEU A 71 20.49 -9.16 -10.05
C LEU A 71 21.82 -8.49 -10.41
N ASN A 72 22.90 -9.27 -10.34
CA ASN A 72 24.23 -8.86 -10.80
C ASN A 72 24.24 -8.59 -12.31
#